data_AF-A0A6I6H698-F1
#
_entry.id   AF-A0A6I6H698-F1
#
_cell.length_a   1.000
_cell.length_b   1.000
_cell.length_c   1.000
_cell.angle_alpha   90.00
_cell.angle_beta   90.00
_cell.angle_gamma   90.00
#
_symmetry.space_group_name_H-M   'P 1'
#
loop_
_entity.id
_entity.type
_entity.pdbx_description
1 polymer ?
#
loop_
_entity_poly.entity_id
_entity_poly.type
_entity_poly.pdbx_seq_one_letter_code
_entity_poly.pdbx_strand_id
1 'polypeptide(L)'
;MKHFSILLSLLLLASIMPAGVVAQANKGPQLPVAERVTRTLERLKPELDLTNDQVKNMTPVYTSFYTSMDKLRADGKQPTTEDRQKLITERDEKLKGILTADQMKKLKELEDEMRQKKPS
;
A
#
# COMPACT_ATOMS: atom_id res chain seq x y z
N MET A 1 35.40 60.56 17.69
CA MET A 1 35.33 61.13 19.05
C MET A 1 33.87 61.26 19.45
N LYS A 2 33.44 60.43 20.41
CA LYS A 2 32.42 60.64 21.46
C LYS A 2 31.61 59.36 21.67
N HIS A 3 31.60 58.98 22.95
CA HIS A 3 31.27 57.68 23.53
C HIS A 3 29.78 57.54 23.87
N PHE A 4 29.44 56.41 24.50
CA PHE A 4 28.20 56.10 25.26
C PHE A 4 26.99 55.72 24.39
N SER A 5 26.32 54.58 24.55
CA SER A 5 25.91 53.94 25.81
C SER A 5 25.71 52.43 25.67
N ILE A 6 26.17 51.69 26.67
CA ILE A 6 25.68 50.35 27.02
C ILE A 6 24.27 50.51 27.57
N LEU A 7 23.29 49.71 27.11
CA LEU A 7 22.13 49.33 27.92
C LEU A 7 21.53 48.02 27.42
N LEU A 8 21.79 47.00 28.22
CA LEU A 8 21.08 45.75 28.40
C LEU A 8 19.55 45.92 28.25
N SER A 9 18.93 45.14 27.36
CA SER A 9 17.49 44.87 27.40
C SER A 9 17.26 43.44 26.96
N LEU A 10 17.11 42.57 27.97
CA LEU A 10 16.38 41.32 27.85
C LEU A 10 14.97 41.64 27.33
N LEU A 11 14.62 41.14 26.16
CA LEU A 11 13.23 40.89 25.82
C LEU A 11 13.12 39.45 25.31
N LEU A 12 12.68 38.58 26.22
CA LEU A 12 12.07 37.30 25.87
C LEU A 12 10.93 37.59 24.89
N LEU A 13 11.04 37.11 23.65
CA LEU A 13 9.88 36.88 22.81
C LEU A 13 9.87 35.41 22.39
N ALA A 14 9.05 34.65 23.11
CA ALA A 14 8.68 33.29 22.78
C ALA A 14 7.87 33.29 21.47
N SER A 15 8.52 33.02 20.34
CA SER A 15 7.82 32.68 19.11
C SER A 15 7.47 31.19 19.15
N ILE A 16 6.21 30.97 19.52
CA ILE A 16 5.43 29.75 19.40
C ILE A 16 5.70 29.11 18.03
N MET A 17 6.34 27.93 18.01
CA MET A 17 6.28 27.05 16.85
C MET A 17 4.88 26.43 16.80
N PRO A 18 4.06 26.64 15.76
CA PRO A 18 2.95 25.74 15.53
C PRO A 18 3.54 24.38 15.15
N ALA A 19 3.53 23.46 16.12
CA ALA A 19 3.66 22.02 15.91
C ALA A 19 2.49 21.56 15.04
N GLY A 20 2.69 21.57 13.73
CA GLY A 20 1.64 21.25 12.76
C GLY A 20 2.20 20.86 11.40
N VAL A 21 3.41 20.28 11.35
CA VAL A 21 3.78 19.49 10.18
C VAL A 21 3.01 18.18 10.30
N VAL A 22 1.81 18.15 9.70
CA VAL A 22 1.18 16.88 9.35
C VAL A 22 2.24 16.14 8.55
N ALA A 23 2.75 15.04 9.12
CA ALA A 23 3.64 14.16 8.41
C ALA A 23 2.83 13.57 7.24
N GLN A 24 2.80 14.26 6.11
CA GLN A 24 2.46 13.65 4.84
C GLN A 24 3.51 12.56 4.66
N ALA A 25 3.11 11.33 4.98
CA ALA A 25 3.85 10.14 4.64
C ALA A 25 3.95 10.12 3.11
N ASN A 26 4.96 10.83 2.59
CA ASN A 26 5.28 10.90 1.19
C ASN A 26 5.90 9.55 0.83
N LYS A 27 5.06 8.51 0.82
CA LYS A 27 5.41 7.21 0.24
C LYS A 27 5.65 7.52 -1.23
N GLY A 28 6.89 7.30 -1.67
CA GLY A 28 7.31 7.61 -3.04
C GLY A 28 6.39 7.02 -4.11
N PRO A 29 6.60 7.39 -5.38
CA PRO A 29 5.71 7.03 -6.48
C PRO A 29 5.33 5.56 -6.44
N GLN A 30 4.04 5.27 -6.46
CA GLN A 30 3.58 3.89 -6.47
C GLN A 30 3.91 3.26 -7.81
N LEU A 31 4.44 2.02 -7.80
CA LEU A 31 4.70 1.29 -9.04
C LEU A 31 3.44 1.23 -9.92
N PRO A 32 3.55 1.32 -11.26
CA PRO A 32 2.42 1.19 -12.18
C PRO A 32 1.64 -0.11 -11.96
N VAL A 33 0.32 -0.09 -12.19
CA VAL A 33 -0.55 -1.27 -12.02
C VAL A 33 0.00 -2.49 -12.77
N ALA A 34 0.39 -2.32 -14.03
CA ALA A 34 0.91 -3.41 -14.86
C ALA A 34 2.14 -4.08 -14.24
N GLU A 35 3.10 -3.29 -13.75
CA GLU A 35 4.32 -3.82 -13.13
C GLU A 35 4.00 -4.57 -11.83
N ARG A 36 3.07 -4.05 -11.02
CA ARG A 36 2.62 -4.74 -9.80
C ARG A 36 1.93 -6.07 -10.11
N VAL A 37 1.13 -6.13 -11.17
CA VAL A 37 0.49 -7.37 -11.64
C VAL A 37 1.55 -8.37 -12.07
N THR A 38 2.50 -7.96 -12.91
CA THR A 38 3.61 -8.81 -13.38
C THR A 38 4.38 -9.41 -12.20
N ARG A 39 4.89 -8.57 -11.29
CA ARG A 39 5.65 -9.04 -10.11
C ARG A 39 4.83 -9.99 -9.24
N THR A 40 3.53 -9.74 -9.10
CA THR A 40 2.65 -10.63 -8.33
C THR A 40 2.52 -11.98 -8.99
N LEU A 41 2.23 -12.02 -10.29
CA LEU A 41 2.04 -13.27 -11.01
C LEU A 41 3.35 -14.05 -11.19
N GLU A 42 4.48 -13.36 -11.38
CA GLU A 42 5.82 -13.99 -11.40
C GLU A 42 6.15 -14.68 -10.08
N ARG A 43 5.77 -14.08 -8.94
CA ARG A 43 5.93 -14.71 -7.63
C ARG A 43 4.95 -15.86 -7.42
N LEU A 44 3.68 -15.66 -7.78
CA LEU A 44 2.63 -16.67 -7.54
C LEU A 44 2.77 -17.89 -8.47
N LYS A 45 3.31 -17.72 -9.68
CA LYS A 45 3.43 -18.80 -10.66
C LYS A 45 4.18 -20.04 -10.11
N PRO A 46 5.43 -19.94 -9.61
CA PRO A 46 6.11 -21.09 -9.04
C PRO A 46 5.52 -21.52 -7.70
N GLU A 47 5.03 -20.59 -6.88
CA GLU A 47 4.46 -20.91 -5.57
C GLU A 47 3.19 -21.75 -5.68
N LEU A 48 2.34 -21.49 -6.66
CA LEU A 48 1.06 -22.19 -6.85
C LEU A 48 1.09 -23.20 -8.00
N ASP A 49 2.25 -23.42 -8.60
CA ASP A 49 2.41 -24.23 -9.81
C ASP A 49 1.39 -23.82 -10.89
N LEU A 50 1.30 -22.52 -11.17
CA LEU A 50 0.32 -21.99 -12.12
C LEU A 50 0.72 -22.33 -13.56
N THR A 51 -0.27 -22.76 -14.34
CA THR A 51 -0.13 -22.88 -15.79
C THR A 51 -0.08 -21.50 -16.45
N ASN A 52 0.43 -21.43 -17.68
CA ASN A 52 0.46 -20.17 -18.43
C ASN A 52 -0.95 -19.62 -18.69
N ASP A 53 -1.93 -20.51 -18.89
CA ASP A 53 -3.34 -20.11 -19.08
C ASP A 53 -3.93 -19.54 -17.79
N GLN A 54 -3.62 -20.13 -16.63
CA GLN A 54 -4.03 -19.58 -15.35
C GLN A 54 -3.43 -18.19 -15.13
N VAL A 55 -2.13 -18.01 -15.40
CA VAL A 55 -1.47 -16.69 -15.31
C VAL A 55 -2.14 -15.67 -16.23
N LYS A 56 -2.42 -16.04 -17.48
CA LYS A 56 -3.13 -15.19 -18.44
C LYS A 56 -4.52 -14.78 -17.92
N ASN A 57 -5.27 -15.72 -17.36
CA ASN A 57 -6.62 -15.47 -16.84
C ASN A 57 -6.62 -14.70 -15.51
N MET A 58 -5.57 -14.82 -14.69
CA MET A 58 -5.40 -14.05 -13.45
C MET A 58 -4.98 -12.60 -13.69
N THR A 59 -4.29 -12.31 -14.81
CA THR A 59 -3.84 -10.95 -15.17
C THR A 59 -4.94 -9.89 -15.09
N PRO A 60 -6.13 -10.05 -15.73
CA PRO A 60 -7.21 -9.07 -15.61
C PRO A 60 -7.78 -8.98 -14.19
N VAL A 61 -7.80 -10.09 -13.43
CA VAL A 61 -8.30 -10.11 -12.04
C VAL A 61 -7.41 -9.24 -11.14
N TYR A 62 -6.09 -9.43 -11.21
CA TYR A 62 -5.14 -8.61 -10.44
C TYR A 62 -5.04 -7.17 -10.94
N THR A 63 -5.17 -6.94 -12.25
CA THR A 63 -5.24 -5.58 -12.82
C THR A 63 -6.42 -4.81 -12.24
N SER A 64 -7.60 -5.44 -12.20
CA SER A 64 -8.80 -4.86 -11.58
C SER A 64 -8.59 -4.61 -10.09
N PHE A 65 -8.03 -5.57 -9.35
CA PHE A 65 -7.76 -5.44 -7.91
C PHE A 65 -6.85 -4.23 -7.62
N TYR A 66 -5.72 -4.11 -8.30
CA TYR A 66 -4.78 -3.01 -8.10
C TYR A 66 -5.34 -1.66 -8.53
N THR A 67 -6.13 -1.63 -9.61
CA THR A 67 -6.81 -0.41 -10.04
C THR A 67 -7.82 0.07 -8.99
N SER A 68 -8.61 -0.84 -8.41
CA SER A 68 -9.55 -0.50 -7.34
C SER A 68 -8.82 -0.03 -6.07
N MET A 69 -7.70 -0.67 -5.72
CA MET A 69 -6.86 -0.23 -4.60
C MET A 69 -6.30 1.19 -4.80
N ASP A 70 -5.93 1.56 -6.02
CA ASP A 70 -5.46 2.92 -6.32
C ASP A 70 -6.59 3.95 -6.23
N LYS A 71 -7.80 3.60 -6.71
CA LYS A 71 -8.99 4.46 -6.57
C LYS A 71 -9.30 4.77 -5.11
N LEU A 72 -9.27 3.76 -4.23
CA LEU A 72 -9.49 3.96 -2.79
C LEU A 72 -8.46 4.91 -2.14
N ARG A 73 -7.25 5.00 -2.70
CA ARG A 73 -6.21 5.94 -2.22
C ARG A 73 -6.33 7.32 -2.84
N ALA A 74 -6.84 7.40 -4.07
CA ALA A 74 -7.03 8.65 -4.80
C ALA A 74 -8.00 9.60 -4.07
N ASP A 75 -8.92 9.05 -3.28
CA ASP A 75 -9.86 9.81 -2.45
C ASP A 75 -9.20 10.53 -1.25
N GLY A 76 -7.86 10.50 -1.15
CA GLY A 76 -7.08 11.18 -0.12
C GLY A 76 -7.18 10.54 1.28
N LYS A 77 -8.00 9.50 1.41
CA LYS A 77 -8.18 8.72 2.64
C LYS A 77 -7.35 7.45 2.57
N GLN A 78 -6.76 7.07 3.71
CA GLN A 78 -6.14 5.76 3.82
C GLN A 78 -7.26 4.70 3.79
N PRO A 79 -7.19 3.69 2.88
CA PRO A 79 -8.21 2.65 2.84
C PRO A 79 -8.32 1.95 4.18
N THR A 80 -9.54 1.67 4.64
CA THR A 80 -9.77 0.93 5.89
C THR A 80 -9.39 -0.54 5.72
N THR A 81 -9.36 -1.30 6.81
CA THR A 81 -9.20 -2.76 6.74
C THR A 81 -10.36 -3.41 6.01
N GLU A 82 -11.58 -2.92 6.21
CA GLU A 82 -12.80 -3.42 5.57
C GLU A 82 -12.78 -3.18 4.06
N ASP A 83 -12.38 -1.99 3.60
CA ASP A 83 -12.26 -1.69 2.17
C ASP A 83 -11.30 -2.66 1.46
N ARG A 84 -10.15 -2.92 2.10
CA ARG A 84 -9.16 -3.87 1.59
C ARG A 84 -9.72 -5.29 1.58
N GLN A 85 -10.38 -5.69 2.66
CA GLN A 85 -10.93 -7.04 2.78
C GLN A 85 -12.01 -7.29 1.72
N LYS A 86 -12.84 -6.28 1.42
CA LYS A 86 -13.84 -6.35 0.36
C LYS A 86 -13.18 -6.62 -1.01
N LEU A 87 -12.17 -5.84 -1.38
CA LEU A 87 -11.46 -6.04 -2.64
C LEU A 87 -10.72 -7.39 -2.73
N ILE A 88 -10.22 -7.89 -1.59
CA ILE A 88 -9.63 -9.23 -1.49
C ILE A 88 -10.69 -10.30 -1.77
N THR A 89 -11.84 -10.22 -1.10
CA THR A 89 -12.96 -11.17 -1.30
C THR A 89 -13.44 -11.18 -2.76
N GLU A 90 -13.66 -10.00 -3.35
CA GLU A 90 -14.08 -9.89 -4.77
C GLU A 90 -13.06 -10.50 -5.74
N ARG A 91 -11.76 -10.30 -5.46
CA ARG A 91 -10.68 -10.93 -6.23
C ARG A 91 -10.74 -12.45 -6.08
N ASP A 92 -10.89 -12.95 -4.87
CA ASP A 92 -10.89 -14.39 -4.57
C ASP A 92 -12.07 -15.11 -5.20
N GLU A 93 -13.25 -14.50 -5.22
CA GLU A 93 -14.41 -15.03 -5.93
C GLU A 93 -14.13 -15.24 -7.42
N LYS A 94 -13.45 -14.28 -8.07
CA LYS A 94 -13.04 -14.41 -9.46
C LYS A 94 -11.96 -15.48 -9.65
N LEU A 95 -11.07 -15.65 -8.69
CA LEU A 95 -10.00 -16.66 -8.74
C LEU A 95 -10.51 -18.09 -8.60
N LYS A 96 -11.66 -18.33 -7.94
CA LYS A 96 -12.25 -19.69 -7.81
C LYS A 96 -12.59 -20.34 -9.17
N GLY A 97 -12.82 -19.54 -10.21
CA GLY A 97 -13.04 -20.05 -11.57
C GLY A 97 -11.76 -20.32 -12.36
N ILE A 98 -10.59 -19.98 -11.82
CA ILE A 98 -9.28 -20.05 -12.51
C ILE A 98 -8.35 -21.03 -11.80
N LEU A 99 -8.35 -21.02 -10.46
CA LEU A 99 -7.49 -21.83 -9.62
C LEU A 99 -8.20 -23.12 -9.21
N THR A 100 -7.42 -24.18 -9.02
CA THR A 100 -7.92 -25.38 -8.33
C THR A 100 -8.17 -25.09 -6.84
N ALA A 101 -8.89 -25.98 -6.17
CA ALA A 101 -9.13 -25.85 -4.72
C ALA A 101 -7.81 -25.81 -3.92
N ASP A 102 -6.84 -26.64 -4.29
CA ASP A 102 -5.54 -26.71 -3.63
C ASP A 102 -4.70 -25.45 -3.86
N GLN A 103 -4.70 -24.93 -5.10
CA GLN A 103 -4.06 -23.65 -5.41
C GLN A 103 -4.72 -22.51 -4.62
N MET A 104 -6.05 -22.48 -4.56
CA MET A 104 -6.76 -21.46 -3.80
C MET A 104 -6.42 -21.53 -2.30
N LYS A 105 -6.32 -22.73 -1.74
CA LYS A 105 -5.90 -22.94 -0.35
C LYS A 105 -4.47 -22.43 -0.12
N LYS A 106 -3.52 -22.80 -0.98
CA LYS A 106 -2.12 -22.34 -0.87
C LYS A 106 -2.01 -20.81 -1.00
N LEU A 107 -2.82 -20.19 -1.86
CA LEU A 107 -2.85 -18.73 -1.98
C LEU A 107 -3.22 -18.09 -0.64
N LYS A 108 -4.21 -18.64 0.07
CA LYS A 108 -4.64 -18.14 1.38
C LYS A 108 -3.57 -18.28 2.46
N GLU A 109 -2.90 -19.43 2.51
CA GLU A 109 -1.78 -19.67 3.43
C GLU A 109 -0.66 -18.66 3.21
N LEU A 110 -0.26 -18.43 1.95
CA LEU A 110 0.75 -17.42 1.60
C LEU A 110 0.33 -15.99 2.03
N GLU A 111 -0.94 -15.65 1.90
CA GLU A 111 -1.47 -14.34 2.31
C GLU A 111 -1.48 -14.15 3.82
N ASP A 112 -1.84 -15.19 4.57
CA ASP A 112 -1.85 -15.16 6.02
C ASP A 112 -0.43 -15.11 6.59
N GLU A 113 0.52 -15.84 6.02
CA GLU A 113 1.94 -15.73 6.37
C GLU A 113 2.48 -14.30 6.14
N MET A 114 2.16 -13.69 5.00
CA MET A 114 2.57 -12.32 4.70
C MET A 114 1.94 -11.31 5.68
N ARG A 115 0.76 -11.60 6.22
CA ARG A 115 0.09 -10.76 7.21
C ARG A 115 0.78 -10.87 8.57
N GLN A 116 1.14 -12.08 8.98
CA GLN A 116 1.85 -12.34 10.24
C GLN A 116 3.27 -11.78 10.26
N LYS A 117 3.96 -11.77 9.12
CA LYS A 117 5.33 -11.24 8.99
C LYS A 117 5.43 -9.72 9.00
N LYS A 118 4.31 -8.98 8.93
CA LYS A 118 4.34 -7.52 9.07
C LYS A 118 4.48 -7.15 10.55
N PRO A 119 5.57 -6.50 10.99
CA PRO A 119 5.63 -5.97 12.35
C PRO A 119 4.47 -4.99 12.53
N SER A 120 3.68 -5.23 13.59
CA SER A 120 2.58 -4.38 14.04
C SER A 120 3.05 -3.01 14.51
#